data_AF-A0A524EE64-F1
#
_entry.id   AF-A0A524EE64-F1
#
_cell.length_a   1.000
_cell.length_b   1.000
_cell.length_c   1.000
_cell.angle_alpha   90.00
_cell.angle_beta   90.00
_cell.angle_gamma   90.00
#
_symmetry.space_group_name_H-M   'P 1'
#
loop_
_entity.id
_entity.type
_entity.pdbx_description
1 polymer ?
#
loop_
_entity_poly.entity_id
_entity_poly.type
_entity_poly.pdbx_seq_one_letter_code
_entity_poly.pdbx_strand_id
1 'polypeptide(L)'
;MAGCAKHLKNGPCGGTVDGMCEVGGYTRPCAWIEIYKRLKKFNRLDLFKQYRPARDYRSSTSPAYIEIYKDYTNIQEEKEAKK
;
A
#
# COMPACT_ATOMS: atom_id res chain seq x y z
N MET A 1 -0.72 2.43 -7.09
CA MET A 1 0.62 2.05 -6.64
C MET A 1 1.51 2.13 -7.86
N ALA A 2 2.58 2.91 -7.83
CA ALA A 2 3.49 2.98 -8.97
C ALA A 2 4.20 1.63 -9.14
N GLY A 3 4.17 1.05 -10.35
CA GLY A 3 4.90 -0.18 -10.68
C GLY A 3 4.10 -1.48 -10.70
N CYS A 4 2.96 -1.58 -10.00
CA CYS A 4 2.10 -2.76 -10.13
C CYS A 4 1.22 -2.63 -11.38
N ALA A 5 1.30 -3.58 -12.31
CA ALA A 5 0.52 -3.57 -13.56
C ALA A 5 -1.01 -3.59 -13.31
N LYS A 6 -1.45 -4.17 -12.20
CA LYS A 6 -2.86 -4.20 -11.77
C LYS A 6 -3.27 -2.99 -10.92
N HIS A 7 -2.37 -2.05 -10.67
CA HIS A 7 -2.61 -0.83 -9.90
C HIS A 7 -3.15 -1.03 -8.46
N LEU A 8 -3.12 -2.26 -7.94
CA LEU A 8 -3.56 -2.63 -6.59
C LEU A 8 -2.78 -1.84 -5.53
N LYS A 9 -3.50 -1.30 -4.54
CA LYS A 9 -2.93 -0.49 -3.45
C LYS A 9 -3.05 -1.14 -2.06
N ASN A 10 -3.93 -2.13 -1.93
CA ASN A 10 -4.39 -2.65 -0.63
C ASN A 10 -3.72 -3.98 -0.24
N GLY A 11 -2.75 -4.46 -1.03
CA GLY A 11 -2.05 -5.71 -0.76
C GLY A 11 -1.56 -6.41 -2.03
N PRO A 12 -0.72 -7.45 -1.86
CA PRO A 12 -0.19 -8.24 -2.96
C PRO A 12 -1.31 -8.92 -3.76
N CYS A 13 -1.16 -8.97 -5.08
CA CYS A 13 -2.15 -9.53 -6.00
C CYS A 13 -2.10 -11.06 -6.12
N GLY A 14 -1.07 -11.71 -5.57
CA GLY A 14 -0.89 -13.17 -5.59
C GLY A 14 -0.40 -13.77 -6.90
N GLY A 15 -0.45 -13.07 -8.04
CA GLY A 15 -0.06 -13.62 -9.34
C GLY A 15 1.44 -13.54 -9.65
N THR A 16 2.30 -13.70 -8.64
CA THR A 16 3.75 -13.70 -8.86
C THR A 16 4.29 -15.11 -8.99
N VAL A 17 5.13 -15.36 -9.99
CA VAL A 17 5.90 -16.62 -10.13
C VAL A 17 7.38 -16.26 -10.20
N ASP A 18 8.20 -16.86 -9.34
CA ASP A 18 9.66 -16.71 -9.30
C ASP A 18 10.20 -15.27 -9.32
N GLY A 19 9.47 -14.30 -8.76
CA GLY A 19 9.89 -12.88 -8.79
C GLY A 19 9.22 -12.04 -9.86
N MET A 20 8.53 -12.68 -10.80
CA MET A 20 7.98 -12.06 -12.00
C MET A 20 6.46 -11.90 -11.91
N CYS A 21 5.94 -10.88 -12.59
CA CYS A 21 4.52 -10.55 -12.65
C CYS A 21 3.81 -11.39 -13.74
N GLU A 22 2.63 -11.90 -13.42
CA GLU A 22 1.71 -12.55 -14.36
C GLU A 22 1.35 -11.63 -15.53
N VAL A 23 1.23 -10.32 -15.26
CA VAL A 23 0.88 -9.33 -16.26
C VAL A 23 2.12 -8.99 -17.08
N GLY A 24 2.19 -9.59 -18.27
CA GLY A 24 3.36 -9.52 -19.16
C GLY A 24 4.03 -10.88 -19.40
N GLY A 25 3.39 -11.99 -19.03
CA GLY A 25 3.91 -13.33 -19.31
C GLY A 25 5.21 -13.64 -18.56
N TYR A 26 5.32 -13.18 -17.30
CA TYR A 26 6.49 -13.41 -16.45
C TYR A 26 7.80 -12.77 -16.93
N THR A 27 7.70 -11.75 -17.78
CA THR A 27 8.89 -11.01 -18.26
C THR A 27 9.25 -9.81 -17.37
N ARG A 28 8.30 -9.30 -16.59
CA ARG A 28 8.45 -8.07 -15.80
C ARG A 28 8.63 -8.38 -14.31
N PRO A 29 9.50 -7.65 -13.60
CA PRO A 29 9.65 -7.83 -12.15
C PRO A 29 8.38 -7.41 -11.42
N CYS A 30 7.99 -8.17 -10.39
CA CYS A 30 6.84 -7.80 -9.58
C CYS A 30 7.19 -6.73 -8.54
N ALA A 31 6.45 -5.61 -8.58
CA ALA A 31 6.56 -4.52 -7.61
C ALA A 31 6.39 -4.96 -6.15
N TRP A 32 5.51 -5.94 -5.86
CA TRP A 32 5.31 -6.43 -4.49
C TRP A 32 6.53 -7.15 -3.93
N ILE A 33 7.27 -7.87 -4.78
CA ILE A 33 8.49 -8.58 -4.38
C ILE A 33 9.61 -7.59 -4.14
N GLU A 34 9.73 -6.54 -4.97
CA GLU A 34 10.68 -5.46 -4.73
C GLU A 34 10.40 -4.72 -3.41
N ILE A 35 9.13 -4.46 -3.10
CA ILE A 35 8.74 -3.83 -1.83
C ILE A 35 9.06 -4.74 -0.66
N TYR A 36 8.74 -6.04 -0.75
CA TYR A 36 9.11 -6.99 0.29
C TYR A 36 10.63 -7.02 0.52
N LYS A 37 11.42 -7.10 -0.56
CA LYS A 37 12.90 -7.06 -0.48
C LYS A 37 13.39 -5.77 0.18
N ARG A 38 12.81 -4.62 -0.20
CA ARG A 38 13.15 -3.31 0.38
C ARG A 38 12.79 -3.23 1.86
N LEU A 39 11.58 -3.66 2.25
CA LEU A 39 11.13 -3.65 3.64
C LEU A 39 11.92 -4.64 4.50
N LYS A 40 12.31 -5.79 3.95
CA LYS A 40 13.23 -6.74 4.61
C LYS A 40 14.59 -6.10 4.88
N LYS A 41 15.14 -5.34 3.93
CA LYS A 41 16.41 -4.58 4.12
C LYS A 41 16.31 -3.55 5.26
N PHE A 42 15.18 -2.86 5.36
CA PHE A 42 14.94 -1.89 6.44
C PHE A 42 14.44 -2.52 7.75
N ASN A 43 14.28 -3.85 7.79
CA ASN A 43 13.72 -4.58 8.92
C ASN A 43 12.33 -4.06 9.36
N ARG A 44 11.51 -3.61 8.39
CA ARG A 44 10.15 -3.05 8.59
C ARG A 44 9.09 -3.95 7.94
N LEU A 45 9.21 -5.25 8.14
CA LEU A 45 8.26 -6.23 7.58
C LEU A 45 6.85 -6.10 8.19
N ASP A 46 6.72 -5.46 9.34
CA ASP A 46 5.43 -5.20 10.02
C ASP A 46 4.50 -4.38 9.11
N LEU A 47 5.05 -3.40 8.39
CA LEU A 47 4.29 -2.57 7.45
C LEU A 47 3.74 -3.35 6.26
N PHE A 48 4.39 -4.47 5.90
CA PHE A 48 3.94 -5.33 4.80
C PHE A 48 2.78 -6.24 5.22
N LYS A 49 2.75 -6.65 6.49
CA LYS A 49 1.71 -7.51 7.06
C LYS A 49 0.47 -6.74 7.50
N GLN A 50 0.61 -5.42 7.68
CA GLN A 50 -0.49 -4.56 8.10
C GLN A 50 -1.63 -4.55 7.07
N TYR A 51 -2.85 -4.79 7.53
CA TYR A 51 -4.05 -4.66 6.72
C TYR A 51 -4.26 -3.20 6.28
N ARG A 52 -4.51 -2.99 4.98
CA ARG A 52 -4.78 -1.67 4.40
C ARG A 52 -6.24 -1.63 3.96
N PRO A 53 -7.09 -0.76 4.55
CA PRO A 53 -8.48 -0.66 4.12
C PRO A 53 -8.57 -0.13 2.68
N ALA A 54 -9.73 -0.36 2.05
CA ALA A 54 -10.00 0.21 0.73
C ALA A 54 -9.89 1.74 0.79
N ARG A 55 -9.19 2.31 -0.19
CA ARG A 55 -9.09 3.77 -0.33
C ARG A 55 -10.49 4.36 -0.50
N ASP A 56 -10.84 5.32 0.34
CA ASP A 56 -12.04 6.13 0.15
C ASP A 56 -11.85 7.03 -1.09
N TYR A 57 -12.79 6.95 -2.03
CA TYR A 57 -12.81 7.74 -3.27
C TYR A 57 -13.86 8.85 -3.25
N ARG A 58 -14.65 9.00 -2.17
CA ARG A 58 -15.72 10.01 -2.08
C ARG A 58 -15.20 11.44 -2.22
N SER A 59 -13.97 11.70 -1.80
CA SER A 59 -13.29 13.00 -1.94
C SER A 59 -12.54 13.17 -3.27
N SER A 60 -12.67 12.25 -4.23
CA SER A 60 -11.94 12.31 -5.50
C SER A 60 -12.58 13.25 -6.54
N THR A 61 -13.79 13.74 -6.29
CA THR A 61 -14.51 14.67 -7.18
C THR A 61 -14.29 16.11 -6.69
N SER A 62 -13.87 16.99 -7.60
CA SER A 62 -13.67 18.42 -7.31
C SER A 62 -15.02 19.14 -7.13
N PRO A 63 -15.15 20.13 -6.22
CA PRO A 63 -14.15 20.67 -5.31
C PRO A 63 -14.06 19.85 -4.02
N ALA A 64 -12.96 19.12 -3.85
CA ALA A 64 -12.66 18.44 -2.60
C ALA A 64 -12.03 19.46 -1.63
N TYR A 65 -12.74 19.83 -0.57
CA TYR A 65 -12.17 20.61 0.52
C TYR A 65 -11.26 19.69 1.34
N ILE A 66 -9.94 19.90 1.23
CA ILE A 66 -8.95 19.17 2.02
C ILE A 66 -8.55 20.08 3.18
N GLU A 67 -8.78 19.62 4.41
CA GLU A 67 -8.25 20.30 5.60
C GLU A 67 -6.72 20.23 5.56
N ILE A 68 -6.09 21.37 5.34
CA ILE A 68 -4.63 21.51 5.11
C ILE A 68 -3.84 21.22 6.40
N TYR A 69 -4.48 21.35 7.57
CA TYR A 69 -3.88 21.24 8.91
C TYR A 69 -4.22 19.92 9.62
N LYS A 70 -4.16 18.77 8.93
CA LYS A 70 -4.14 17.47 9.62
C LYS A 70 -2.70 17.00 9.77
N ASP A 71 -2.21 16.97 11.00
CA ASP A 71 -0.88 16.44 11.33
C ASP A 71 -0.81 14.94 11.03
N TYR A 72 -0.18 14.59 9.92
CA TYR A 72 0.13 13.20 9.53
C TYR A 72 1.34 12.69 10.30
N THR A 73 1.30 12.74 11.63
CA THR A 73 2.27 12.03 12.44
C THR A 73 1.94 10.54 12.41
N ASN A 74 2.94 9.69 12.18
CA ASN A 74 2.80 8.22 12.29
C ASN A 74 2.60 7.74 13.74
N ILE A 75 2.18 8.62 14.64
CA ILE A 75 1.84 8.29 16.02
C ILE A 75 0.42 7.76 15.95
N GLN A 76 0.24 6.46 16.23
CA GLN A 76 -1.08 5.88 16.40
C GLN A 76 -1.76 6.64 17.54
N GLU A 77 -2.83 7.38 17.25
CA GLU A 77 -3.69 7.87 18.33
C GLU A 77 -4.29 6.65 19.04
N GLU A 78 -3.82 6.37 20.26
CA GLU A 78 -4.53 5.52 21.22
C GLU A 78 -5.85 6.21 21.61
N LYS A 79 -6.86 6.14 20.74
CA LYS A 79 -8.25 6.53 21.02
C LYS A 79 -9.12 5.60 20.16
N GLU A 80 -9.74 4.54 20.66
CA GLU A 80 -10.77 4.50 21.69
C GLU A 80 -10.71 3.19 22.51
N ALA A 81 -9.98 3.21 23.63
CA ALA A 81 -10.26 2.33 24.77
C ALA A 81 -10.49 3.22 25.98
N LYS A 82 -11.56 4.03 25.95
CA LYS A 82 -12.19 4.75 27.08
C LYS A 82 -13.24 5.72 26.55
N LYS A 83 -14.49 5.25 26.39
CA LYS A 83 -15.68 5.74 27.11
C LYS A 83 -16.91 4.99 26.64
#